data_AF-A0A7S4T2F7-F1
#
_entry.id   AF-A0A7S4T2F7-F1
#
_cell.length_a   1.000
_cell.length_b   1.000
_cell.length_c   1.000
_cell.angle_alpha   90.00
_cell.angle_beta   90.00
_cell.angle_gamma   90.00
#
_symmetry.space_group_name_H-M   'P 1'
#
loop_
_entity.id
_entity.type
_entity.pdbx_description
1 polymer ?
#
loop_
_entity_poly.entity_id
_entity_poly.type
_entity_poly.pdbx_seq_one_letter_code
_entity_poly.pdbx_strand_id
1 'polypeptide(L)'
;MFKEEKDLIEKSIATLKEEFAAEKQSIREEFFREIEANGAEVEILAREKNVLEDTLGALQKEHAKSEGHLKEKLNKVKEDVNGMKKMQEFQYADLKRRNEELTSENSSLEVLMLKKANEVHELKKELLKQERDRDYDVRLLRTEKVRIEESLADLTDRLECYENGVPNRESVVLKEKLDERTGEVDRLRNVLNGNDFTISQIKAALEAMAGAKAAEAAAFKNEKEMLKKEIARVNEEMTQLQQAHLVELSAPKLSHESNSRAIVVAENMQAKDNAEIATREVAAEKEMQAEDDTEHTVNSSLGREIENLITLTTSLKKKHLGRIIPAPKGSTLVYNNVIEDLNATLDILQVAEAVKGGMTS
;
A
#
# COMPACT_ATOMS: atom_id res chain seq x y z
N MET A 1 74.50 76.29 89.43
CA MET A 1 73.53 76.32 88.33
C MET A 1 73.98 75.50 87.12
N PHE A 2 75.13 75.74 86.50
CA PHE A 2 75.54 75.04 85.25
C PHE A 2 75.79 73.52 85.29
N LYS A 3 75.90 72.88 86.46
CA LYS A 3 76.20 71.43 86.58
C LYS A 3 74.93 70.57 86.53
N GLU A 4 73.85 71.03 87.15
CA GLU A 4 72.55 70.35 87.15
C GLU A 4 71.88 70.39 85.77
N GLU A 5 72.03 71.51 85.04
CA GLU A 5 71.53 71.63 83.66
C GLU A 5 72.29 70.70 82.70
N LYS A 6 73.61 70.55 82.89
CA LYS A 6 74.43 69.64 82.09
C LYS A 6 74.05 68.17 82.31
N ASP A 7 73.88 67.76 83.57
CA ASP A 7 73.46 66.38 83.90
C ASP A 7 72.05 66.07 83.40
N LEU A 8 71.15 67.07 83.39
CA LEU A 8 69.79 66.94 82.84
C LEU A 8 69.81 66.81 81.30
N ILE A 9 70.67 67.56 80.61
CA ILE A 9 70.87 67.46 79.16
C ILE A 9 71.51 66.12 78.79
N GLU A 10 72.53 65.67 79.53
CA GLU A 10 73.18 64.38 79.28
C GLU A 10 72.23 63.20 79.51
N LYS A 11 71.38 63.25 80.56
CA LYS A 11 70.29 62.28 80.75
C LYS A 11 69.28 62.34 79.62
N SER A 12 68.84 63.53 79.22
CA SER A 12 67.86 63.68 78.12
C SER A 12 68.41 63.15 76.80
N ILE A 13 69.69 63.36 76.51
CA ILE A 13 70.37 62.80 75.33
C ILE A 13 70.47 61.27 75.43
N ALA A 14 70.74 60.71 76.62
CA ALA A 14 70.77 59.27 76.82
C ALA A 14 69.39 58.64 76.61
N THR A 15 68.34 59.22 77.19
CA THR A 15 66.95 58.77 77.00
C THR A 15 66.53 58.89 75.54
N LEU A 16 66.81 60.01 74.87
CA LEU A 16 66.51 60.18 73.45
C LEU A 16 67.27 59.19 72.56
N LYS A 17 68.49 58.79 72.92
CA LYS A 17 69.24 57.75 72.20
C LYS A 17 68.64 56.36 72.40
N GLU A 18 68.16 56.05 73.60
CA GLU A 18 67.46 54.80 73.88
C GLU A 18 66.10 54.75 73.16
N GLU A 19 65.33 55.84 73.18
CA GLU A 19 64.07 55.97 72.45
C GLU A 19 64.29 55.86 70.93
N PHE A 20 65.28 56.56 70.36
CA PHE A 20 65.62 56.41 68.95
C PHE A 20 66.10 55.01 68.59
N ALA A 21 66.85 54.35 69.49
CA ALA A 21 67.31 52.98 69.26
C ALA A 21 66.15 51.98 69.30
N ALA A 22 65.22 52.15 70.24
CA ALA A 22 64.00 51.35 70.38
C ALA A 22 63.05 51.56 69.20
N GLU A 23 62.83 52.81 68.77
CA GLU A 23 61.99 53.13 67.61
C GLU A 23 62.61 52.61 66.31
N LYS A 24 63.92 52.77 66.11
CA LYS A 24 64.64 52.20 64.97
C LYS A 24 64.64 50.67 64.97
N GLN A 25 64.52 50.04 66.14
CA GLN A 25 64.38 48.59 66.24
C GLN A 25 62.94 48.15 65.95
N SER A 26 61.94 48.84 66.49
CA SER A 26 60.51 48.61 66.21
C SER A 26 60.21 48.73 64.71
N ILE A 27 60.66 49.80 64.06
CA ILE A 27 60.48 50.00 62.61
C ILE A 27 61.15 48.88 61.81
N ARG A 28 62.32 48.40 62.25
CA ARG A 28 62.98 47.27 61.58
C ARG A 28 62.20 45.97 61.76
N GLU A 29 61.73 45.69 62.97
CA GLU A 29 60.94 44.48 63.24
C GLU A 29 59.61 44.49 62.48
N GLU A 30 58.94 45.64 62.38
CA GLU A 30 57.71 45.81 61.61
C GLU A 30 57.96 45.64 60.10
N PHE A 31 59.03 46.25 59.58
CA PHE A 31 59.44 46.08 58.18
C PHE A 31 59.80 44.62 57.84
N PHE A 32 60.48 43.90 58.75
CA PHE A 32 60.77 42.48 58.55
C PHE A 32 59.52 41.60 58.60
N ARG A 33 58.56 41.89 59.49
CA ARG A 33 57.27 41.18 59.51
C ARG A 33 56.47 41.41 58.23
N GLU A 34 56.49 42.63 57.70
CA GLU A 34 55.80 42.96 56.44
C GLU A 34 56.47 42.26 55.23
N ILE A 35 57.80 42.16 55.21
CA ILE A 35 58.53 41.38 54.21
C ILE A 35 58.17 39.88 54.31
N GLU A 36 58.11 39.33 55.51
CA GLU A 36 57.75 37.91 55.72
C GLU A 36 56.29 37.63 55.31
N ALA A 37 55.36 38.53 55.64
CA ALA A 37 53.96 38.41 55.25
C ALA A 37 53.77 38.50 53.72
N ASN A 38 54.42 39.47 53.07
CA ASN A 38 54.41 39.60 51.62
C ASN A 38 55.10 38.42 50.93
N GLY A 39 56.17 37.89 51.52
CA GLY A 39 56.85 36.67 51.05
C GLY A 39 55.94 35.44 51.09
N ALA A 40 55.17 35.28 52.17
CA ALA A 40 54.18 34.21 52.31
C ALA A 40 53.02 34.35 51.30
N GLU A 41 52.54 35.57 51.06
CA GLU A 41 51.48 35.84 50.08
C GLU A 41 51.94 35.54 48.64
N VAL A 42 53.18 35.92 48.28
CA VAL A 42 53.79 35.58 46.98
C VAL A 42 53.93 34.07 46.81
N GLU A 43 54.30 33.32 47.86
CA GLU A 43 54.34 31.86 47.81
C GLU A 43 52.97 31.23 47.60
N ILE A 44 51.92 31.74 48.25
CA ILE A 44 50.54 31.26 48.06
C ILE A 44 50.08 31.53 46.63
N LEU A 45 50.27 32.74 46.12
CA LEU A 45 49.91 33.11 44.75
C LEU A 45 50.69 32.28 43.71
N ALA A 46 51.97 31.97 43.97
CA ALA A 46 52.75 31.08 43.11
C ALA A 46 52.21 29.64 43.10
N ARG A 47 51.77 29.12 44.25
CA ARG A 47 51.13 27.79 44.34
C ARG A 47 49.78 27.77 43.64
N GLU A 48 48.94 28.80 43.84
CA GLU A 48 47.64 28.93 43.16
C GLU A 48 47.81 29.03 41.63
N LYS A 49 48.79 29.81 41.16
CA LYS A 49 49.13 29.89 39.75
C LYS A 49 49.50 28.52 39.17
N ASN A 50 50.36 27.76 39.86
CA ASN A 50 50.74 26.42 39.40
C ASN A 50 49.53 25.47 39.34
N VAL A 51 48.63 25.50 40.32
CA VAL A 51 47.40 24.71 40.31
C VAL A 51 46.49 25.12 39.15
N LEU A 52 46.38 26.41 38.86
CA LEU A 52 45.60 26.92 37.72
C LEU A 52 46.21 26.52 36.37
N GLU A 53 47.53 26.53 36.23
CA GLU A 53 48.22 26.07 35.02
C GLU A 53 48.05 24.56 34.81
N ASP A 54 48.17 23.76 35.88
CA ASP A 54 47.95 22.31 35.84
C ASP A 54 46.49 21.95 35.49
N THR A 55 45.52 22.65 36.09
CA THR A 55 44.09 22.44 35.79
C THR A 55 43.73 22.88 34.38
N LEU A 56 44.29 24.00 33.89
CA LEU A 56 44.13 24.43 32.50
C LEU A 56 44.70 23.40 31.52
N GLY A 57 45.90 22.87 31.79
CA GLY A 57 46.52 21.82 30.98
C GLY A 57 45.69 20.53 30.96
N ALA A 58 45.13 20.13 32.11
CA ALA A 58 44.22 18.99 32.21
C ALA A 58 42.93 19.20 31.40
N LEU A 59 42.31 20.38 31.51
CA LEU A 59 41.11 20.76 30.76
C LEU A 59 41.35 20.80 29.24
N GLN A 60 42.47 21.34 28.79
CA GLN A 60 42.84 21.34 27.37
C GLN A 60 43.03 19.93 26.82
N LYS A 61 43.61 19.03 27.62
CA LYS A 61 43.81 17.62 27.25
C LYS A 61 42.48 16.85 27.20
N GLU A 62 41.58 17.10 28.15
CA GLU A 62 40.20 16.58 28.15
C GLU A 62 39.42 17.08 26.93
N HIS A 63 39.48 18.38 26.64
CA HIS A 63 38.83 18.99 25.48
C HIS A 63 39.34 18.38 24.15
N ALA A 64 40.66 18.21 23.99
CA ALA A 64 41.22 17.59 22.79
C ALA A 64 40.77 16.13 22.62
N LYS A 65 40.65 15.37 23.72
CA LYS A 65 40.12 14.00 23.70
C LYS A 65 38.64 13.96 23.33
N SER A 66 37.83 14.83 23.92
CA SER A 66 36.38 14.88 23.65
C SER A 66 36.12 15.31 22.20
N GLU A 67 36.86 16.27 21.67
CA GLU A 67 36.78 16.70 20.28
C GLU A 67 37.15 15.56 19.32
N GLY A 68 38.20 14.79 19.63
CA GLY A 68 38.58 13.59 18.89
C GLY A 68 37.47 12.53 18.85
N HIS A 69 36.89 12.21 20.01
CA HIS A 69 35.77 11.27 20.11
C HIS A 69 34.52 11.75 19.36
N LEU A 70 34.22 13.05 19.42
CA LEU A 70 33.08 13.63 18.70
C LEU A 70 33.29 13.59 17.17
N LYS A 71 34.51 13.86 16.69
CA LYS A 71 34.85 13.72 15.26
C LYS A 71 34.73 12.28 14.78
N GLU A 72 35.20 11.32 15.57
CA GLU A 72 35.08 9.89 15.24
C GLU A 72 33.61 9.44 15.18
N LYS A 73 32.81 9.79 16.21
CA LYS A 73 31.36 9.52 16.21
C LYS A 73 30.67 10.17 15.01
N LEU A 74 31.00 11.42 14.67
CA LEU A 74 30.43 12.12 13.53
C LEU A 74 30.79 11.44 12.20
N ASN A 75 32.02 10.96 12.04
CA ASN A 75 32.43 10.23 10.84
C ASN A 75 31.66 8.91 10.71
N LYS A 76 31.52 8.16 11.82
CA LYS A 76 30.73 6.93 11.83
C LYS A 76 29.26 7.18 11.46
N VAL A 77 28.64 8.21 12.02
CA VAL A 77 27.27 8.61 11.66
C VAL A 77 27.16 8.97 10.18
N LYS A 78 28.16 9.66 9.61
CA LYS A 78 28.17 9.97 8.16
C LYS A 78 28.27 8.73 7.30
N GLU A 79 29.10 7.77 7.69
CA GLU A 79 29.23 6.48 7.00
C GLU A 79 27.93 5.68 7.07
N ASP A 80 27.31 5.59 8.24
CA ASP A 80 26.03 4.92 8.45
C ASP A 80 24.91 5.56 7.61
N VAL A 81 24.81 6.89 7.61
CA VAL A 81 23.84 7.64 6.77
C VAL A 81 24.09 7.41 5.28
N ASN A 82 25.35 7.38 4.84
CA ASN A 82 25.67 7.11 3.44
C ASN A 82 25.33 5.65 3.05
N GLY A 83 25.54 4.70 3.96
CA GLY A 83 25.13 3.31 3.79
C GLY A 83 23.62 3.16 3.66
N MET A 84 22.85 3.82 4.54
CA MET A 84 21.38 3.84 4.48
C MET A 84 20.87 4.45 3.17
N LYS A 85 21.45 5.56 2.71
CA LYS A 85 21.07 6.17 1.41
C LYS A 85 21.28 5.22 0.24
N LYS A 86 22.44 4.56 0.15
CA LYS A 86 22.70 3.58 -0.91
C LYS A 86 21.74 2.40 -0.86
N MET A 87 21.37 1.95 0.34
CA MET A 87 20.38 0.90 0.51
C MET A 87 18.99 1.34 0.02
N GLN A 88 18.55 2.53 0.38
CA GLN A 88 17.28 3.10 -0.09
C GLN A 88 17.26 3.29 -1.61
N GLU A 89 18.34 3.79 -2.20
CA GLU A 89 18.49 3.94 -3.66
C GLU A 89 18.37 2.58 -4.37
N PHE A 90 19.01 1.55 -3.82
CA PHE A 90 18.93 0.19 -4.35
C PHE A 90 17.50 -0.38 -4.26
N GLN A 91 16.86 -0.26 -3.09
CA GLN A 91 15.47 -0.70 -2.88
C GLN A 91 14.51 0.00 -3.84
N TYR A 92 14.65 1.30 -4.02
CA TYR A 92 13.83 2.07 -4.96
C TYR A 92 14.04 1.62 -6.41
N ALA A 93 15.29 1.37 -6.82
CA ALA A 93 15.60 0.89 -8.16
C ALA A 93 14.99 -0.50 -8.44
N ASP A 94 15.03 -1.40 -7.46
CA ASP A 94 14.43 -2.73 -7.58
C ASP A 94 12.90 -2.68 -7.64
N LEU A 95 12.24 -1.86 -6.80
CA LEU A 95 10.79 -1.66 -6.87
C LEU A 95 10.36 -1.03 -8.19
N LYS A 96 11.14 -0.08 -8.71
CA LYS A 96 10.90 0.53 -10.02
C LYS A 96 10.96 -0.52 -11.13
N ARG A 97 12.00 -1.37 -11.14
CA ARG A 97 12.12 -2.48 -12.10
C ARG A 97 10.92 -3.42 -12.00
N ARG A 98 10.53 -3.79 -10.77
CA ARG A 98 9.38 -4.67 -10.53
C ARG A 98 8.07 -4.07 -11.06
N ASN A 99 7.88 -2.78 -10.89
CA ASN A 99 6.71 -2.07 -11.41
C ASN A 99 6.67 -2.06 -12.95
N GLU A 100 7.82 -1.83 -13.59
CA GLU A 100 7.94 -1.88 -15.05
C GLU A 100 7.62 -3.28 -15.59
N GLU A 101 8.11 -4.34 -14.93
CA GLU A 101 7.79 -5.74 -15.25
C GLU A 101 6.29 -6.02 -15.12
N LEU A 102 5.67 -5.67 -13.98
CA LEU A 102 4.24 -5.88 -13.74
C LEU A 102 3.37 -5.11 -14.73
N THR A 103 3.77 -3.88 -15.07
CA THR A 103 3.05 -3.06 -16.06
C THR A 103 3.15 -3.67 -17.46
N SER A 104 4.31 -4.21 -17.82
CA SER A 104 4.51 -4.94 -19.07
C SER A 104 3.70 -6.25 -19.12
N GLU A 105 3.67 -7.01 -18.02
CA GLU A 105 2.89 -8.23 -17.87
C GLU A 105 1.39 -7.97 -18.01
N ASN A 106 0.88 -6.95 -17.32
CA ASN A 106 -0.52 -6.52 -17.42
C ASN A 106 -0.87 -6.10 -18.86
N SER A 107 0.02 -5.39 -19.55
CA SER A 107 -0.19 -4.99 -20.94
C SER A 107 -0.18 -6.19 -21.90
N SER A 108 0.71 -7.16 -21.66
CA SER A 108 0.79 -8.39 -22.44
C SER A 108 -0.46 -9.26 -22.26
N LEU A 109 -1.00 -9.31 -21.05
CA LEU A 109 -2.26 -9.97 -20.74
C LEU A 109 -3.42 -9.35 -21.53
N GLU A 110 -3.50 -8.03 -21.63
CA GLU A 110 -4.54 -7.34 -22.42
C GLU A 110 -4.47 -7.69 -23.91
N VAL A 111 -3.26 -7.74 -24.49
CA VAL A 111 -3.08 -8.16 -25.88
C VAL A 111 -3.49 -9.62 -26.07
N LEU A 112 -3.12 -10.50 -25.14
CA LEU A 112 -3.49 -11.91 -25.20
C LEU A 112 -5.01 -12.10 -25.13
N MET A 113 -5.68 -11.38 -24.23
CA MET A 113 -7.15 -11.38 -24.12
C MET A 113 -7.80 -10.97 -25.44
N LEU A 114 -7.33 -9.88 -26.06
CA LEU A 114 -7.88 -9.40 -27.34
C LEU A 114 -7.68 -10.42 -28.46
N LYS A 115 -6.48 -11.01 -28.56
CA LYS A 115 -6.18 -12.03 -29.56
C LYS A 115 -7.10 -13.24 -29.42
N LYS A 116 -7.23 -13.77 -28.20
CA LYS A 116 -8.12 -14.90 -27.90
C LYS A 116 -9.59 -14.58 -28.18
N ALA A 117 -10.04 -13.38 -27.82
CA ALA A 117 -11.40 -12.94 -28.12
C ALA A 117 -11.68 -12.91 -29.64
N ASN A 118 -10.71 -12.45 -30.44
CA ASN A 118 -10.82 -12.43 -31.90
C ASN A 118 -10.81 -13.84 -32.51
N GLU A 119 -9.91 -14.72 -32.07
CA GLU A 119 -9.86 -16.12 -32.52
C GLU A 119 -11.19 -16.83 -32.26
N VAL A 120 -11.74 -16.71 -31.04
CA VAL A 120 -13.04 -17.27 -30.69
C VAL A 120 -14.17 -16.65 -31.51
N HIS A 121 -14.09 -15.36 -31.81
CA HIS A 121 -15.10 -14.68 -32.63
C HIS A 121 -15.14 -15.22 -34.06
N GLU A 122 -13.99 -15.35 -34.72
CA GLU A 122 -13.93 -15.87 -36.09
C GLU A 122 -14.35 -17.34 -36.17
N LEU A 123 -13.93 -18.18 -35.20
CA LEU A 123 -14.40 -19.56 -35.10
C LEU A 123 -15.91 -19.65 -34.93
N LYS A 124 -16.49 -18.83 -34.05
CA LYS A 124 -17.96 -18.76 -33.85
C LYS A 124 -18.67 -18.37 -35.14
N LYS A 125 -18.13 -17.39 -35.88
CA LYS A 125 -18.70 -16.92 -37.15
C LYS A 125 -18.68 -18.01 -38.21
N GLU A 126 -17.61 -18.78 -38.31
CA GLU A 126 -17.49 -19.90 -39.25
C GLU A 126 -18.45 -21.04 -38.89
N LEU A 127 -18.54 -21.42 -37.61
CA LEU A 127 -19.49 -22.46 -37.16
C LEU A 127 -20.95 -22.05 -37.42
N LEU A 128 -21.32 -20.80 -37.17
CA LEU A 128 -22.67 -20.28 -37.48
C LEU A 128 -22.95 -20.22 -38.98
N LYS A 129 -21.92 -20.09 -39.82
CA LYS A 129 -22.07 -20.19 -41.27
C LYS A 129 -22.32 -21.65 -41.67
N GLN A 130 -21.50 -22.58 -41.17
CA GLN A 130 -21.68 -24.02 -41.43
C GLN A 130 -23.04 -24.55 -40.96
N GLU A 131 -23.50 -24.10 -39.79
CA GLU A 131 -24.84 -24.42 -39.30
C GLU A 131 -25.90 -23.98 -40.30
N ARG A 132 -25.89 -22.71 -40.74
CA ARG A 132 -26.87 -22.17 -41.68
C ARG A 132 -26.85 -22.86 -43.04
N ASP A 133 -25.67 -23.15 -43.57
CA ASP A 133 -25.50 -23.82 -44.86
C ASP A 133 -26.06 -25.25 -44.78
N ARG A 134 -25.74 -26.00 -43.71
CA ARG A 134 -26.30 -27.35 -43.50
C ARG A 134 -27.79 -27.36 -43.25
N ASP A 135 -28.29 -26.38 -42.53
CA ASP A 135 -29.72 -26.23 -42.26
C ASP A 135 -30.50 -25.92 -43.55
N TYR A 136 -29.88 -25.20 -44.49
CA TYR A 136 -30.42 -25.02 -45.85
C TYR A 136 -30.43 -26.33 -46.65
N ASP A 137 -29.32 -27.08 -46.65
CA ASP A 137 -29.25 -28.38 -47.33
C ASP A 137 -30.29 -29.37 -46.79
N VAL A 138 -30.47 -29.42 -45.47
CA VAL A 138 -31.50 -30.25 -44.82
C VAL A 138 -32.90 -29.87 -45.30
N ARG A 139 -33.22 -28.58 -45.41
CA ARG A 139 -34.51 -28.14 -45.95
C ARG A 139 -34.71 -28.59 -47.40
N LEU A 140 -33.70 -28.42 -48.25
CA LEU A 140 -33.77 -28.83 -49.65
C LEU A 140 -33.97 -30.35 -49.80
N LEU A 141 -33.18 -31.14 -49.06
CA LEU A 141 -33.27 -32.60 -49.07
C LEU A 141 -34.61 -33.10 -48.50
N ARG A 142 -35.18 -32.43 -47.50
CA ARG A 142 -36.52 -32.74 -46.99
C ARG A 142 -37.59 -32.48 -48.06
N THR A 143 -37.50 -31.38 -48.79
CA THR A 143 -38.42 -31.10 -49.90
C THR A 143 -38.32 -32.16 -51.00
N GLU A 144 -37.11 -32.55 -51.40
CA GLU A 144 -36.93 -33.59 -52.42
C GLU A 144 -37.42 -34.96 -51.94
N LYS A 145 -37.17 -35.29 -50.67
CA LYS A 145 -37.68 -36.52 -50.05
C LYS A 145 -39.21 -36.59 -50.13
N VAL A 146 -39.91 -35.50 -49.77
CA VAL A 146 -41.39 -35.44 -49.86
C VAL A 146 -41.86 -35.65 -51.29
N ARG A 147 -41.21 -35.00 -52.27
CA ARG A 147 -41.54 -35.17 -53.69
C ARG A 147 -41.38 -36.62 -54.18
N ILE A 148 -40.34 -37.32 -53.73
CA ILE A 148 -40.12 -38.73 -54.07
C ILE A 148 -41.12 -39.63 -53.35
N GLU A 149 -41.46 -39.34 -52.09
CA GLU A 149 -42.51 -40.05 -51.35
C GLU A 149 -43.90 -39.90 -52.03
N GLU A 150 -44.22 -38.71 -52.55
CA GLU A 150 -45.42 -38.49 -53.36
C GLU A 150 -45.39 -39.29 -54.68
N SER A 151 -44.23 -39.35 -55.36
CA SER A 151 -44.07 -40.18 -56.55
C SER A 151 -44.17 -41.67 -56.25
N LEU A 152 -43.74 -42.13 -55.08
CA LEU A 152 -43.89 -43.51 -54.63
C LEU A 152 -45.36 -43.86 -54.41
N ALA A 153 -46.12 -42.96 -53.80
CA ALA A 153 -47.55 -43.14 -53.60
C ALA A 153 -48.28 -43.30 -54.95
N ASP A 154 -48.03 -42.41 -55.93
CA ASP A 154 -48.62 -42.52 -57.28
C ASP A 154 -48.25 -43.84 -57.98
N LEU A 155 -46.99 -44.28 -57.89
CA LEU A 155 -46.55 -45.54 -58.47
C LEU A 155 -47.20 -46.75 -57.79
N THR A 156 -47.41 -46.69 -56.47
CA THR A 156 -48.11 -47.73 -55.70
C THR A 156 -49.56 -47.84 -56.16
N ASP A 157 -50.29 -46.73 -56.19
CA ASP A 157 -51.71 -46.69 -56.62
C ASP A 157 -51.88 -47.22 -58.05
N ARG A 158 -50.96 -46.85 -58.95
CA ARG A 158 -50.94 -47.35 -60.32
C ARG A 158 -50.68 -48.84 -60.38
N LEU A 159 -49.71 -49.35 -59.62
CA LEU A 159 -49.39 -50.77 -59.59
C LEU A 159 -50.59 -51.58 -59.11
N GLU A 160 -51.26 -51.14 -58.03
CA GLU A 160 -52.49 -51.77 -57.53
C GLU A 160 -53.60 -51.84 -58.58
N CYS A 161 -53.75 -50.79 -59.40
CA CYS A 161 -54.70 -50.78 -60.51
C CYS A 161 -54.38 -51.82 -61.60
N TYR A 162 -53.09 -52.10 -61.86
CA TYR A 162 -52.66 -53.09 -62.85
C TYR A 162 -52.67 -54.53 -62.33
N GLU A 163 -52.47 -54.75 -61.03
CA GLU A 163 -52.42 -56.11 -60.45
C GLU A 163 -53.80 -56.80 -60.34
N ASN A 164 -54.90 -56.04 -60.47
CA ASN A 164 -56.27 -56.56 -60.43
C ASN A 164 -56.70 -57.43 -61.63
N GLY A 165 -55.79 -57.94 -62.48
CA GLY A 165 -56.19 -58.63 -63.72
C GLY A 165 -55.17 -59.47 -64.49
N VAL A 166 -54.18 -60.10 -63.85
CA VAL A 166 -53.04 -60.89 -64.43
C VAL A 166 -51.76 -60.04 -64.56
N PRO A 167 -50.60 -60.51 -64.04
CA PRO A 167 -49.31 -59.83 -64.22
C PRO A 167 -49.01 -59.58 -65.71
N ASN A 168 -48.90 -58.31 -66.07
CA ASN A 168 -48.51 -57.88 -67.41
C ASN A 168 -47.14 -57.18 -67.34
N ARG A 169 -46.50 -56.92 -68.49
CA ARG A 169 -45.17 -56.27 -68.53
C ARG A 169 -45.15 -54.91 -67.82
N GLU A 170 -46.26 -54.18 -67.79
CA GLU A 170 -46.38 -52.89 -67.09
C GLU A 170 -46.31 -53.04 -65.58
N SER A 171 -46.88 -54.10 -65.00
CA SER A 171 -46.74 -54.38 -63.55
C SER A 171 -45.28 -54.63 -63.14
N VAL A 172 -44.47 -55.27 -63.99
CA VAL A 172 -43.05 -55.52 -63.74
C VAL A 172 -42.25 -54.21 -63.76
N VAL A 173 -42.49 -53.37 -64.77
CA VAL A 173 -41.84 -52.05 -64.90
C VAL A 173 -42.20 -51.12 -63.74
N LEU A 174 -43.45 -51.16 -63.25
CA LEU A 174 -43.88 -50.37 -62.10
C LEU A 174 -43.21 -50.84 -60.80
N LYS A 175 -43.02 -52.15 -60.60
CA LYS A 175 -42.28 -52.70 -59.45
C LYS A 175 -40.83 -52.25 -59.44
N GLU A 176 -40.13 -52.33 -60.57
CA GLU A 176 -38.74 -51.86 -60.68
C GLU A 176 -38.62 -50.37 -60.33
N LYS A 177 -39.53 -49.54 -60.83
CA LYS A 177 -39.56 -48.09 -60.50
C LYS A 177 -39.90 -47.83 -59.04
N LEU A 178 -40.75 -48.65 -58.43
CA LEU A 178 -41.06 -48.56 -57.01
C LEU A 178 -39.81 -48.85 -56.17
N ASP A 179 -39.11 -49.95 -56.47
CA ASP A 179 -37.88 -50.35 -55.78
C ASP A 179 -36.78 -49.28 -55.90
N GLU A 180 -36.62 -48.69 -57.10
CA GLU A 180 -35.69 -47.58 -57.33
C GLU A 180 -36.01 -46.37 -56.44
N ARG A 181 -37.29 -45.96 -56.38
CA ARG A 181 -37.73 -44.80 -55.61
C ARG A 181 -37.68 -45.05 -54.11
N THR A 182 -37.98 -46.26 -53.66
CA THR A 182 -37.82 -46.67 -52.26
C THR A 182 -36.34 -46.56 -51.86
N GLY A 183 -35.43 -47.06 -52.70
CA GLY A 183 -33.99 -46.91 -52.48
C GLY A 183 -33.53 -45.46 -52.43
N GLU A 184 -34.16 -44.57 -53.21
CA GLU A 184 -33.86 -43.13 -53.19
C GLU A 184 -34.33 -42.43 -51.90
N VAL A 185 -35.54 -42.76 -51.41
CA VAL A 185 -36.03 -42.28 -50.11
C VAL A 185 -35.12 -42.72 -48.96
N ASP A 186 -34.69 -43.98 -48.96
CA ASP A 186 -33.80 -44.50 -47.92
C ASP A 186 -32.42 -43.83 -47.94
N ARG A 187 -31.87 -43.58 -49.14
CA ARG A 187 -30.63 -42.79 -49.27
C ARG A 187 -30.81 -41.38 -48.71
N LEU A 188 -31.89 -40.69 -49.07
CA LEU A 188 -32.17 -39.34 -48.57
C LEU A 188 -32.37 -39.33 -47.05
N ARG A 189 -33.04 -40.33 -46.48
CA ARG A 189 -33.19 -40.48 -45.03
C ARG A 189 -31.84 -40.59 -44.33
N ASN A 190 -30.92 -41.39 -44.85
CA ASN A 190 -29.58 -41.55 -44.29
C ASN A 190 -28.77 -40.24 -44.35
N VAL A 191 -28.85 -39.52 -45.48
CA VAL A 191 -28.17 -38.23 -45.64
C VAL A 191 -28.77 -37.17 -44.70
N LEU A 192 -30.10 -37.12 -44.56
CA LEU A 192 -30.78 -36.22 -43.63
C LEU A 192 -30.36 -36.48 -42.19
N ASN A 193 -30.34 -37.74 -41.75
CA ASN A 193 -29.88 -38.11 -40.41
C ASN A 193 -28.43 -37.68 -40.17
N GLY A 194 -27.54 -37.84 -41.16
CA GLY A 194 -26.16 -37.40 -41.07
C GLY A 194 -26.00 -35.87 -40.95
N ASN A 195 -26.82 -35.11 -41.69
CA ASN A 195 -26.81 -33.65 -41.59
C ASN A 195 -27.42 -33.16 -40.26
N ASP A 196 -28.55 -33.72 -39.82
CA ASP A 196 -29.17 -33.39 -38.54
C ASP A 196 -28.18 -33.65 -37.37
N PHE A 197 -27.47 -34.79 -37.41
CA PHE A 197 -26.40 -35.09 -36.45
C PHE A 197 -25.27 -34.05 -36.48
N THR A 198 -24.81 -33.67 -37.68
CA THR A 198 -23.75 -32.67 -37.83
C THR A 198 -24.17 -31.31 -37.28
N ILE A 199 -25.42 -30.89 -37.53
CA ILE A 199 -25.99 -29.64 -36.99
C ILE A 199 -26.03 -29.70 -35.45
N SER A 200 -26.44 -30.83 -34.86
CA SER A 200 -26.40 -31.02 -33.41
C SER A 200 -24.98 -30.91 -32.84
N GLN A 201 -23.97 -31.48 -33.53
CA GLN A 201 -22.57 -31.33 -33.11
C GLN A 201 -22.10 -29.88 -33.18
N ILE A 202 -22.46 -29.13 -34.23
CA ILE A 202 -22.10 -27.71 -34.36
C ILE A 202 -22.74 -26.89 -33.23
N LYS A 203 -24.02 -27.12 -32.91
CA LYS A 203 -24.71 -26.46 -31.80
C LYS A 203 -24.05 -26.74 -30.45
N ALA A 204 -23.75 -28.01 -30.17
CA ALA A 204 -23.04 -28.40 -28.96
C ALA A 204 -21.65 -27.75 -28.86
N ALA A 205 -20.91 -27.65 -29.98
CA ALA A 205 -19.62 -26.96 -30.02
C ALA A 205 -19.78 -25.45 -29.74
N LEU A 206 -20.79 -24.79 -30.30
CA LEU A 206 -21.09 -23.38 -30.04
C LEU A 206 -21.42 -23.11 -28.56
N GLU A 207 -22.20 -23.99 -27.94
CA GLU A 207 -22.52 -23.92 -26.50
C GLU A 207 -21.28 -24.13 -25.63
N ALA A 208 -20.48 -25.15 -25.92
CA ALA A 208 -19.22 -25.41 -25.22
C ALA A 208 -18.24 -24.24 -25.33
N MET A 209 -18.12 -23.63 -26.51
CA MET A 209 -17.31 -22.43 -26.73
C MET A 209 -17.82 -21.22 -25.92
N ALA A 210 -19.14 -21.06 -25.76
CA ALA A 210 -19.69 -19.99 -24.94
C ALA A 210 -19.35 -20.18 -23.45
N GLY A 211 -19.46 -21.42 -22.95
CA GLY A 211 -19.06 -21.77 -21.58
C GLY A 211 -17.57 -21.57 -21.32
N ALA A 212 -16.71 -22.07 -22.22
CA ALA A 212 -15.26 -21.91 -22.13
C ALA A 212 -14.85 -20.43 -22.19
N LYS A 213 -15.46 -19.63 -23.07
CA LYS A 213 -15.22 -18.19 -23.15
C LYS A 213 -15.55 -17.46 -21.85
N ALA A 214 -16.64 -17.84 -21.18
CA ALA A 214 -17.01 -17.23 -19.90
C ALA A 214 -16.00 -17.56 -18.79
N ALA A 215 -15.55 -18.82 -18.72
CA ALA A 215 -14.55 -19.26 -17.76
C ALA A 215 -13.18 -18.58 -17.99
N GLU A 216 -12.70 -18.56 -19.24
CA GLU A 216 -11.45 -17.87 -19.60
C GLU A 216 -11.53 -16.37 -19.32
N ALA A 217 -12.64 -15.71 -19.67
CA ALA A 217 -12.82 -14.28 -19.40
C ALA A 217 -12.81 -13.96 -17.89
N ALA A 218 -13.39 -14.84 -17.06
CA ALA A 218 -13.34 -14.70 -15.60
C ALA A 218 -11.91 -14.89 -15.06
N ALA A 219 -11.17 -15.89 -15.55
CA ALA A 219 -9.78 -16.11 -15.17
C ALA A 219 -8.89 -14.91 -15.53
N PHE A 220 -8.97 -14.42 -16.78
CA PHE A 220 -8.23 -13.23 -17.22
C PHE A 220 -8.59 -11.98 -16.43
N LYS A 221 -9.88 -11.80 -16.09
CA LYS A 221 -10.32 -10.68 -15.26
C LYS A 221 -9.68 -10.74 -13.88
N ASN A 222 -9.68 -11.90 -13.24
CA ASN A 222 -9.08 -12.08 -11.91
C ASN A 222 -7.57 -11.81 -11.93
N GLU A 223 -6.86 -12.36 -12.93
CA GLU A 223 -5.43 -12.14 -13.11
C GLU A 223 -5.09 -10.67 -13.34
N LYS A 224 -5.87 -9.98 -14.19
CA LYS A 224 -5.74 -8.53 -14.41
C LYS A 224 -5.99 -7.73 -13.13
N GLU A 225 -6.98 -8.10 -12.33
CA GLU A 225 -7.25 -7.43 -11.05
C GLU A 225 -6.12 -7.65 -10.04
N MET A 226 -5.53 -8.85 -9.98
CA MET A 226 -4.36 -9.12 -9.14
C MET A 226 -3.15 -8.29 -9.56
N LEU A 227 -2.83 -8.26 -10.87
CA LEU A 227 -1.73 -7.44 -11.38
C LEU A 227 -1.94 -5.95 -11.07
N LYS A 228 -3.15 -5.41 -11.23
CA LYS A 228 -3.46 -4.03 -10.88
C LYS A 228 -3.26 -3.72 -9.40
N LYS A 229 -3.68 -4.63 -8.51
CA LYS A 229 -3.48 -4.49 -7.06
C LYS A 229 -1.99 -4.50 -6.71
N GLU A 230 -1.23 -5.39 -7.33
CA GLU A 230 0.21 -5.48 -7.09
C GLU A 230 0.97 -4.26 -7.62
N ILE A 231 0.61 -3.75 -8.80
CA ILE A 231 1.14 -2.48 -9.33
C ILE A 231 0.82 -1.33 -8.36
N ALA A 232 -0.41 -1.26 -7.83
CA ALA A 232 -0.78 -0.23 -6.87
C ALA A 232 0.05 -0.32 -5.58
N ARG A 233 0.22 -1.54 -5.04
CA ARG A 233 1.04 -1.80 -3.85
C ARG A 233 2.49 -1.36 -4.05
N VAL A 234 3.11 -1.75 -5.16
CA VAL A 234 4.51 -1.37 -5.47
C VAL A 234 4.65 0.14 -5.67
N ASN A 235 3.67 0.80 -6.30
CA ASN A 235 3.66 2.27 -6.43
C ASN A 235 3.56 2.97 -5.06
N GLU A 236 2.78 2.42 -4.14
CA GLU A 236 2.68 2.95 -2.78
C GLU A 236 4.00 2.80 -2.03
N GLU A 237 4.63 1.63 -2.09
CA GLU A 237 5.95 1.37 -1.48
C GLU A 237 7.04 2.29 -2.02
N MET A 238 7.07 2.51 -3.34
CA MET A 238 7.99 3.48 -3.95
C MET A 238 7.73 4.90 -3.45
N THR A 239 6.46 5.29 -3.30
CA THR A 239 6.07 6.61 -2.80
C THR A 239 6.51 6.81 -1.35
N GLN A 240 6.31 5.79 -0.51
CA GLN A 240 6.73 5.79 0.89
C GLN A 240 8.26 5.90 1.01
N LEU A 241 9.02 5.17 0.19
CA LEU A 241 10.48 5.28 0.16
C LEU A 241 10.97 6.65 -0.29
N GLN A 242 10.33 7.25 -1.31
CA GLN A 242 10.65 8.62 -1.73
C GLN A 242 10.35 9.66 -0.64
N GLN A 243 9.23 9.51 0.07
CA GLN A 243 8.87 10.39 1.18
C GLN A 243 9.84 10.25 2.36
N ALA A 244 10.23 9.02 2.71
CA ALA A 244 11.24 8.76 3.73
C ALA A 244 12.58 9.45 3.38
N HIS A 245 13.00 9.37 2.12
CA HIS A 245 14.20 10.04 1.63
C HIS A 245 14.12 11.57 1.72
N LEU A 246 12.95 12.16 1.42
CA LEU A 246 12.71 13.61 1.54
C LEU A 246 12.74 14.09 3.00
N VAL A 247 12.23 13.29 3.95
CA VAL A 247 12.29 13.60 5.39
C VAL A 247 13.73 13.56 5.91
N GLU A 248 14.53 12.59 5.48
CA GLU A 248 15.97 12.53 5.85
C GLU A 248 16.78 13.72 5.29
N LEU A 249 16.42 14.25 4.12
CA LEU A 249 17.07 15.43 3.52
C LEU A 249 16.61 16.76 4.12
N SER A 250 15.46 16.80 4.78
CA SER A 250 14.86 18.00 5.37
C SER A 250 15.04 18.10 6.89
N ALA A 251 15.67 17.10 7.53
CA ALA A 251 16.15 17.23 8.90
C ALA A 251 17.03 18.49 9.02
N PRO A 252 16.71 19.44 9.93
CA PRO A 252 17.37 20.74 9.96
C PRO A 252 18.86 20.55 10.19
N LYS A 253 19.68 21.18 9.34
CA LYS A 253 21.10 21.40 9.61
C LYS A 253 21.19 22.05 10.99
N LEU A 254 21.55 21.28 12.01
CA LEU A 254 21.89 21.82 13.32
C LEU A 254 23.06 22.78 13.10
N SER A 255 22.76 24.07 13.07
CA SER A 255 23.77 25.12 13.05
C SER A 255 24.60 25.00 14.33
N HIS A 256 25.86 25.43 14.24
CA HIS A 256 26.87 25.36 15.30
C HIS A 256 26.45 25.98 16.65
N GLU A 257 25.35 26.73 16.72
CA GLU A 257 24.79 27.30 17.95
C GLU A 257 23.99 26.30 18.82
N SER A 258 23.61 25.13 18.28
CA SER A 258 22.78 24.16 19.01
C SER A 258 23.57 23.21 19.93
N ASN A 259 24.89 23.08 19.74
CA ASN A 259 25.72 22.17 20.57
C ASN A 259 25.86 22.64 22.02
N SER A 260 25.87 23.96 22.28
CA SER A 260 25.95 24.49 23.64
C SER A 260 24.64 24.36 24.41
N ARG A 261 23.49 24.27 23.72
CA ARG A 261 22.18 23.99 24.34
C ARG A 261 21.93 22.51 24.56
N ALA A 262 22.43 21.63 23.68
CA ALA A 262 22.28 20.18 23.84
C ALA A 262 23.01 19.62 25.08
N ILE A 263 24.16 20.19 25.45
CA ILE A 263 24.89 19.79 26.67
C ILE A 263 24.14 20.25 27.94
N VAL A 264 23.59 21.47 27.95
CA VAL A 264 22.79 21.98 29.07
C VAL A 264 21.44 21.26 29.20
N VAL A 265 20.88 20.74 28.09
CA VAL A 265 19.64 19.93 28.13
C VAL A 265 19.94 18.48 28.55
N ALA A 266 21.09 17.90 28.20
CA ALA A 266 21.48 16.57 28.65
C ALA A 266 21.78 16.53 30.17
N GLU A 267 22.43 17.56 30.72
CA GLU A 267 22.64 17.68 32.18
C GLU A 267 21.33 17.92 32.94
N ASN A 268 20.36 18.61 32.33
CA ASN A 268 19.01 18.77 32.91
C ASN A 268 18.12 17.52 32.73
N MET A 269 18.33 16.69 31.70
CA MET A 269 17.62 15.41 31.53
C MET A 269 18.06 14.39 32.58
N GLN A 270 19.33 14.37 32.97
CA GLN A 270 19.82 13.49 34.04
C GLN A 270 19.26 13.87 35.42
N ALA A 271 19.00 15.17 35.66
CA ALA A 271 18.30 15.64 36.85
C ALA A 271 16.78 15.37 36.80
N LYS A 272 16.19 15.32 35.59
CA LYS A 272 14.77 15.04 35.37
C LYS A 272 14.44 13.55 35.46
N ASP A 273 15.33 12.68 35.01
CA ASP A 273 15.17 11.22 35.12
C ASP A 273 15.17 10.74 36.59
N ASN A 274 15.95 11.40 37.46
CA ASN A 274 15.91 11.14 38.91
C ASN A 274 14.61 11.63 39.58
N ALA A 275 13.91 12.61 38.99
CA ALA A 275 12.60 13.07 39.46
C ALA A 275 11.44 12.27 38.85
N GLU A 276 11.61 11.72 37.64
CA GLU A 276 10.60 10.92 36.92
C GLU A 276 10.49 9.48 37.45
N ILE A 277 11.55 8.96 38.07
CA ILE A 277 11.50 7.69 38.82
C ILE A 277 10.64 7.85 40.10
N ALA A 278 10.68 9.00 40.76
CA ALA A 278 9.87 9.27 41.95
C ALA A 278 8.37 9.50 41.64
N THR A 279 8.01 9.89 40.41
CA THR A 279 6.61 10.06 39.98
C THR A 279 6.02 8.84 39.28
N ARG A 280 6.84 7.93 38.74
CA ARG A 280 6.37 6.64 38.17
C ARG A 280 5.83 5.66 39.22
N GLU A 281 6.26 5.75 40.48
CA GLU A 281 5.64 4.97 41.57
C GLU A 281 4.22 5.45 41.94
N VAL A 282 3.83 6.67 41.55
CA VAL A 282 2.48 7.22 41.81
C VAL A 282 1.55 7.11 40.59
N ALA A 283 2.09 7.01 39.37
CA ALA A 283 1.30 6.92 38.15
C ALA A 283 0.75 5.51 37.87
N ALA A 284 1.37 4.45 38.42
CA ALA A 284 0.90 3.07 38.29
C ALA A 284 -0.46 2.81 38.98
N GLU A 285 -0.92 3.70 39.87
CA GLU A 285 -2.27 3.63 40.47
C GLU A 285 -3.36 4.30 39.62
N LYS A 286 -3.02 5.01 38.53
CA LYS A 286 -3.99 5.70 37.65
C LYS A 286 -4.17 5.09 36.26
N GLU A 287 -3.40 4.07 35.92
CA GLU A 287 -3.44 3.39 34.62
C GLU A 287 -4.50 2.27 34.55
N MET A 288 -5.48 2.29 35.45
CA MET A 288 -6.64 1.39 35.45
C MET A 288 -7.93 2.11 34.98
N GLN A 289 -7.82 3.32 34.44
CA GLN A 289 -8.96 4.17 34.09
C GLN A 289 -8.93 4.71 32.64
N ALA A 290 -8.01 4.24 31.80
CA ALA A 290 -7.80 4.76 30.43
C ALA A 290 -7.94 3.70 29.32
N GLU A 291 -8.54 2.55 29.61
CA GLU A 291 -8.90 1.55 28.59
C GLU A 291 -10.28 1.80 27.93
N ASP A 292 -11.12 2.70 28.46
CA ASP A 292 -12.46 2.96 27.91
C ASP A 292 -12.51 4.00 26.75
N ASP A 293 -11.48 4.84 26.56
CA ASP A 293 -11.56 5.96 25.60
C ASP A 293 -11.07 5.63 24.17
N THR A 294 -10.43 4.48 23.97
CA THR A 294 -9.96 4.05 22.63
C THR A 294 -11.00 3.26 21.84
N GLU A 295 -12.03 2.70 22.49
CA GLU A 295 -13.15 2.03 21.82
C GLU A 295 -14.18 3.02 21.25
N HIS A 296 -14.26 4.23 21.81
CA HIS A 296 -15.23 5.25 21.38
C HIS A 296 -14.83 5.99 20.08
N THR A 297 -13.53 6.11 19.80
CA THR A 297 -13.03 6.86 18.63
C THR A 297 -13.12 6.04 17.34
N VAL A 298 -12.84 4.74 17.39
CA VAL A 298 -12.93 3.82 16.22
C VAL A 298 -14.37 3.61 15.76
N ASN A 299 -15.34 3.62 16.68
CA ASN A 299 -16.77 3.52 16.36
C ASN A 299 -17.34 4.77 15.66
N SER A 300 -16.66 5.92 15.74
CA SER A 300 -17.14 7.19 15.16
C SER A 300 -16.79 7.36 13.67
N SER A 301 -15.63 6.87 13.21
CA SER A 301 -15.21 7.01 11.81
C SER A 301 -15.96 6.02 10.90
N LEU A 302 -16.15 4.78 11.36
CA LEU A 302 -16.88 3.75 10.61
C LEU A 302 -18.37 4.12 10.42
N GLY A 303 -18.95 4.85 11.39
CA GLY A 303 -20.32 5.37 11.29
C GLY A 303 -20.52 6.38 10.18
N ARG A 304 -19.57 7.32 10.03
CA ARG A 304 -19.63 8.32 8.96
C ARG A 304 -19.47 7.71 7.57
N GLU A 305 -18.66 6.67 7.43
CA GLU A 305 -18.51 5.98 6.14
C GLU A 305 -19.77 5.23 5.73
N ILE A 306 -20.45 4.56 6.66
CA ILE A 306 -21.72 3.88 6.41
C ILE A 306 -22.82 4.89 6.03
N GLU A 307 -22.93 6.01 6.75
CA GLU A 307 -23.93 7.06 6.49
C GLU A 307 -23.71 7.74 5.12
N ASN A 308 -22.44 7.92 4.71
CA ASN A 308 -22.08 8.41 3.38
C ASN A 308 -22.48 7.43 2.27
N LEU A 309 -22.28 6.12 2.48
CA LEU A 309 -22.65 5.09 1.50
C LEU A 309 -24.17 4.94 1.36
N ILE A 310 -24.94 5.04 2.45
CA ILE A 310 -26.41 5.05 2.41
C ILE A 310 -26.92 6.26 1.64
N THR A 311 -26.33 7.44 1.87
CA THR A 311 -26.70 8.68 1.19
C THR A 311 -26.41 8.62 -0.32
N LEU A 312 -25.26 8.06 -0.71
CA LEU A 312 -24.86 7.89 -2.10
C LEU A 312 -25.79 6.91 -2.84
N THR A 313 -26.11 5.77 -2.20
CA THR A 313 -26.96 4.72 -2.79
C THR A 313 -28.40 5.19 -2.93
N THR A 314 -28.92 5.91 -1.94
CA THR A 314 -30.25 6.54 -1.98
C THR A 314 -30.33 7.60 -3.09
N SER A 315 -29.27 8.38 -3.28
CA SER A 315 -29.18 9.38 -4.35
C SER A 315 -29.15 8.75 -5.74
N LEU A 316 -28.43 7.63 -5.91
CA LEU A 316 -28.38 6.86 -7.15
C LEU A 316 -29.76 6.25 -7.49
N LYS A 317 -30.44 5.66 -6.50
CA LYS A 317 -31.81 5.14 -6.65
C LYS A 317 -32.77 6.24 -7.11
N LYS A 318 -32.71 7.44 -6.51
CA LYS A 318 -33.55 8.59 -6.88
C LYS A 318 -33.27 9.12 -8.29
N LYS A 319 -31.99 9.11 -8.72
CA LYS A 319 -31.57 9.53 -10.07
C LYS A 319 -31.99 8.55 -11.17
N HIS A 320 -32.09 7.26 -10.85
CA HIS A 320 -32.46 6.22 -11.80
C HIS A 320 -33.97 5.90 -11.84
N LEU A 321 -34.74 6.14 -10.77
CA LEU A 321 -36.20 6.06 -10.80
C LEU A 321 -36.90 7.24 -11.51
N GLY A 322 -36.24 8.41 -11.62
CA GLY A 322 -36.82 9.62 -12.22
C GLY A 322 -36.87 9.65 -13.76
N ARG A 323 -36.33 8.64 -14.45
CA ARG A 323 -36.34 8.52 -15.92
C ARG A 323 -37.12 7.29 -16.35
N ILE A 324 -38.44 7.30 -16.15
CA ILE A 324 -39.33 6.37 -16.84
C ILE A 324 -39.49 6.89 -18.28
N ILE A 325 -38.51 6.58 -19.13
CA ILE A 325 -38.67 6.65 -20.59
C ILE A 325 -39.18 5.27 -21.02
N PRO A 326 -40.32 5.17 -21.72
CA PRO A 326 -40.85 3.88 -22.15
C PRO A 326 -39.87 3.25 -23.14
N ALA A 327 -39.11 2.27 -22.66
CA ALA A 327 -38.10 1.59 -23.44
C ALA A 327 -38.70 0.37 -24.16
N PRO A 328 -38.22 0.03 -25.36
CA PRO A 328 -38.81 -1.00 -26.21
C PRO A 328 -38.70 -2.38 -25.55
N LYS A 329 -39.73 -3.20 -25.78
CA LYS A 329 -39.93 -4.56 -25.23
C LYS A 329 -38.64 -5.39 -25.35
N GLY A 330 -37.91 -5.52 -24.25
CA GLY A 330 -36.61 -6.21 -24.18
C GLY A 330 -35.60 -5.57 -23.20
N SER A 331 -35.77 -4.29 -22.88
CA SER A 331 -34.90 -3.53 -21.96
C SER A 331 -35.38 -3.49 -20.51
N THR A 332 -36.60 -3.98 -20.25
CA THR A 332 -37.24 -3.97 -18.92
C THR A 332 -36.56 -4.93 -17.93
N LEU A 333 -35.93 -6.00 -18.40
CA LEU A 333 -35.24 -6.98 -17.55
C LEU A 333 -33.95 -6.44 -16.91
N VAL A 334 -33.19 -5.62 -17.65
CA VAL A 334 -31.90 -5.10 -17.18
C VAL A 334 -32.09 -4.03 -16.10
N TYR A 335 -33.15 -3.23 -16.21
CA TYR A 335 -33.46 -2.21 -15.21
C TYR A 335 -33.99 -2.80 -13.90
N ASN A 336 -34.79 -3.88 -13.97
CA ASN A 336 -35.29 -4.54 -12.76
C ASN A 336 -34.15 -5.20 -11.95
N ASN A 337 -33.18 -5.84 -12.61
CA ASN A 337 -32.04 -6.46 -11.93
C ASN A 337 -31.15 -5.43 -11.22
N VAL A 338 -30.91 -4.26 -11.84
CA VAL A 338 -30.13 -3.18 -11.20
C VAL A 338 -30.87 -2.59 -9.99
N ILE A 339 -32.20 -2.52 -10.03
CA ILE A 339 -33.01 -2.05 -8.90
C ILE A 339 -33.04 -3.10 -7.78
N GLU A 340 -33.11 -4.40 -8.11
CA GLU A 340 -33.02 -5.49 -7.14
C GLU A 340 -31.65 -5.52 -6.44
N ASP A 341 -30.54 -5.40 -7.20
CA ASP A 341 -29.18 -5.34 -6.64
C ASP A 341 -28.98 -4.10 -5.74
N LEU A 342 -29.55 -2.95 -6.13
CA LEU A 342 -29.52 -1.74 -5.31
C LEU A 342 -30.36 -1.87 -4.03
N ASN A 343 -31.49 -2.57 -4.08
CA ASN A 343 -32.32 -2.82 -2.90
C ASN A 343 -31.64 -3.80 -1.93
N ALA A 344 -31.06 -4.88 -2.44
CA ALA A 344 -30.30 -5.84 -1.63
C ALA A 344 -29.09 -5.17 -0.94
N THR A 345 -28.41 -4.26 -1.63
CA THR A 345 -27.31 -3.48 -1.05
C THR A 345 -27.80 -2.52 0.04
N LEU A 346 -28.98 -1.91 -0.14
CA LEU A 346 -29.57 -1.02 0.86
C LEU A 346 -30.00 -1.78 2.13
N ASP A 347 -30.59 -2.96 1.97
CA ASP A 347 -31.04 -3.79 3.09
C ASP A 347 -29.85 -4.26 3.95
N ILE A 348 -28.74 -4.64 3.32
CA ILE A 348 -27.49 -5.01 4.02
C ILE A 348 -26.93 -3.81 4.81
N LEU A 349 -26.93 -2.61 4.22
CA LEU A 349 -26.42 -1.41 4.88
C LEU A 349 -27.31 -0.95 6.04
N GLN A 350 -28.63 -1.09 5.92
CA GLN A 350 -29.58 -0.77 7.00
C GLN A 350 -29.51 -1.78 8.16
N VAL A 351 -29.26 -3.06 7.87
CA VAL A 351 -28.99 -4.07 8.89
C VAL A 351 -27.67 -3.78 9.62
N ALA A 352 -26.62 -3.36 8.91
CA ALA A 352 -25.36 -2.95 9.53
C ALA A 352 -25.52 -1.72 10.45
N GLU A 353 -26.38 -0.76 10.08
CA GLU A 353 -26.70 0.40 10.90
C GLU A 353 -27.53 0.02 12.15
N ALA A 354 -28.48 -0.91 12.02
CA ALA A 354 -29.29 -1.40 13.14
C ALA A 354 -28.48 -2.23 14.15
N VAL A 355 -27.51 -3.04 13.70
CA VAL A 355 -26.59 -3.78 14.57
C VAL A 355 -25.72 -2.82 15.38
N LYS A 356 -25.32 -1.68 14.81
CA LYS A 356 -24.58 -0.63 15.54
C LYS A 356 -25.44 0.06 16.61
N GLY A 357 -26.72 0.32 16.32
CA GLY A 357 -27.66 0.92 17.28
C GLY A 357 -28.02 -0.01 18.46
N GLY A 358 -27.87 -1.33 18.30
CA GLY A 358 -28.11 -2.33 19.36
C GLY A 358 -26.90 -2.63 20.26
N MET A 359 -25.71 -2.13 19.93
CA MET A 359 -24.50 -2.28 20.76
C MET A 359 -24.27 -1.11 21.73
N THR A 360 -25.16 -0.10 21.73
CA THR A 360 -25.10 1.07 22.61
C THR A 360 -26.23 1.11 23.64
N SER A 361 -26.88 -0.02 23.96
CA SER A 361 -27.92 -0.12 24.99
C SER A 361 -27.49 -0.90 26.21
#